data_AF-A0A067FZH1-F1
#
_entry.id   AF-A0A067FZH1-F1
#
_cell.length_a   1.000
_cell.length_b   1.000
_cell.length_c   1.000
_cell.angle_alpha   90.00
_cell.angle_beta   90.00
_cell.angle_gamma   90.00
#
_symmetry.space_group_name_H-M   'P 1'
#
loop_
_entity.id
_entity.type
_entity.pdbx_description
1 polymer ?
#
loop_
_entity_poly.entity_id
_entity_poly.type
_entity_poly.pdbx_seq_one_letter_code
_entity_poly.pdbx_strand_id
1 'polypeptide(L)'
;MGMIISPTRELSAQIYHVAQPFISTLPDVKSMLLVGGVEVKADVKKIEEEGANLLIGTPGRLYDIMERMDVLDFRNLVILVLDEADRLLDMGFQKQISYIISRLPKLRRTGLFSATQTEAVEELSKAGLRNPVRIEVRAESKSHHASASSQQLASSKTPLGLHLEVLRLNIFWLQFTLHVVKQN
;
A
#
# COMPACT_ATOMS: atom_id res chain seq x y z
N MET A 1 -5.84 9.74 8.38
CA MET A 1 -4.44 9.62 7.92
C MET A 1 -4.25 8.32 7.14
N GLY A 2 -3.31 8.27 6.21
CA GLY A 2 -2.95 7.07 5.44
C GLY A 2 -1.45 6.87 5.34
N MET A 3 -1.03 5.63 5.08
CA MET A 3 0.37 5.27 4.88
C MET A 3 0.51 4.28 3.72
N ILE A 4 1.47 4.54 2.83
CA ILE A 4 1.87 3.66 1.73
C ILE A 4 3.35 3.33 1.90
N ILE A 5 3.66 2.04 1.96
CA ILE A 5 5.00 1.51 2.13
C ILE A 5 5.41 0.80 0.83
N SER A 6 6.54 1.19 0.27
CA SER A 6 7.12 0.54 -0.93
C SER A 6 8.61 0.30 -0.75
N PRO A 7 9.21 -0.68 -1.47
CA PRO A 7 10.54 -1.18 -1.13
C PRO A 7 11.69 -0.23 -1.46
N THR A 8 11.53 0.63 -2.47
CA THR A 8 12.61 1.51 -2.93
C THR A 8 12.22 2.98 -2.94
N ARG A 9 13.24 3.85 -3.04
CA ARG A 9 13.07 5.30 -3.07
C ARG A 9 12.37 5.71 -4.37
N GLU A 10 12.72 5.05 -5.46
CA GLU A 10 12.22 5.28 -6.81
C GLU A 10 10.73 4.93 -6.89
N LEU A 11 10.34 3.76 -6.38
CA LEU A 11 8.93 3.35 -6.32
C LEU A 11 8.12 4.27 -5.41
N SER A 12 8.65 4.60 -4.23
CA SER A 12 8.00 5.56 -3.31
C SER A 12 7.77 6.91 -4.00
N ALA A 13 8.77 7.40 -4.73
CA ALA A 13 8.67 8.64 -5.48
C ALA A 13 7.63 8.53 -6.60
N GLN A 14 7.62 7.44 -7.37
CA GLN A 14 6.61 7.24 -8.42
C GLN A 14 5.19 7.25 -7.85
N ILE A 15 4.93 6.49 -6.77
CA ILE A 15 3.64 6.48 -6.07
C ILE A 15 3.27 7.90 -5.63
N TYR A 16 4.22 8.63 -5.04
CA TYR A 16 4.01 10.00 -4.59
C TYR A 16 3.60 10.94 -5.73
N HIS A 17 4.33 10.93 -6.85
CA HIS A 17 4.04 11.80 -8.00
C HIS A 17 2.69 11.48 -8.64
N VAL A 18 2.31 10.21 -8.71
CA VAL A 18 1.00 9.84 -9.23
C VAL A 18 -0.12 10.18 -8.25
N ALA A 19 0.14 10.15 -6.94
CA ALA A 19 -0.83 10.57 -5.94
C ALA A 19 -1.05 12.11 -5.92
N GLN A 20 -0.03 12.91 -6.28
CA GLN A 20 -0.08 14.38 -6.20
C GLN A 20 -1.30 15.02 -6.88
N PRO A 21 -1.63 14.71 -8.15
CA PRO A 21 -2.77 15.34 -8.84
C PRO A 21 -4.12 15.08 -8.17
N PHE A 22 -4.25 13.99 -7.41
CA PHE A 22 -5.48 13.68 -6.68
C PHE A 22 -5.51 14.40 -5.34
N ILE A 23 -4.37 14.43 -4.66
CA ILE A 23 -4.25 15.08 -3.35
C ILE A 23 -4.43 16.59 -3.47
N SER A 24 -3.94 17.20 -4.55
CA SER A 24 -4.13 18.63 -4.81
C SER A 24 -5.60 19.04 -4.98
N THR A 25 -6.51 18.10 -5.25
CA THR A 25 -7.96 18.35 -5.30
C THR A 25 -8.64 18.34 -3.93
N LEU A 26 -7.96 17.83 -2.90
CA LEU A 26 -8.49 17.70 -1.55
C LEU A 26 -8.00 18.87 -0.67
N PRO A 27 -8.90 19.68 -0.11
CA PRO A 27 -8.50 20.75 0.80
C PRO A 27 -7.86 20.15 2.06
N ASP A 28 -6.79 20.78 2.53
CA ASP A 28 -6.10 20.46 3.79
C ASP A 28 -5.55 19.03 3.90
N VAL A 29 -5.37 18.34 2.77
CA VAL A 29 -4.67 17.05 2.71
C VAL A 29 -3.26 17.26 2.21
N LYS A 30 -2.27 16.94 3.06
CA LYS A 30 -0.86 16.98 2.71
C LYS A 30 -0.28 15.58 2.66
N SER A 31 0.52 15.34 1.64
CA SER A 31 1.33 14.13 1.53
C SER A 31 2.80 14.42 1.71
N MET A 32 3.51 13.44 2.26
CA MET A 32 4.95 13.49 2.48
C MET A 32 5.62 12.26 1.88
N LEU A 33 6.69 12.49 1.12
CA LEU A 33 7.58 11.45 0.61
C LEU A 33 8.72 11.23 1.61
N LEU A 34 8.75 10.05 2.24
CA LEU A 34 9.71 9.69 3.27
C LEU A 34 10.66 8.61 2.75
N VAL A 35 11.78 9.04 2.18
CA VAL A 35 12.79 8.16 1.58
C VAL A 35 14.20 8.52 2.04
N GLY A 36 15.12 7.56 1.99
CA GLY A 36 16.54 7.76 2.29
C GLY A 36 17.18 8.95 1.54
N GLY A 37 18.33 9.44 2.04
CA GLY A 37 19.18 10.43 1.35
C GLY A 37 19.04 11.88 1.83
N VAL A 38 18.07 12.18 2.67
CA VAL A 38 17.93 13.46 3.40
C VAL A 38 18.05 13.22 4.90
N GLU A 39 18.39 14.25 5.67
CA GLU A 39 18.42 14.14 7.13
C GLU A 39 17.02 13.90 7.69
N VAL A 40 16.88 12.88 8.54
CA VAL A 40 15.59 12.56 9.19
C VAL A 40 15.04 13.77 9.96
N LYS A 41 15.90 14.61 10.54
CA LYS A 41 15.49 15.82 11.27
C LYS A 41 14.76 16.83 10.38
N ALA A 42 15.12 16.91 9.10
CA ALA A 42 14.44 17.81 8.16
C ALA A 42 13.02 17.32 7.86
N ASP A 43 12.83 16.02 7.69
CA ASP A 43 11.51 15.41 7.50
C ASP A 43 10.62 15.60 8.74
N VAL A 44 11.18 15.36 9.93
CA VAL A 44 10.51 15.57 11.23
C VAL A 44 10.01 17.01 11.33
N LYS A 45 10.88 17.99 11.13
CA LYS A 45 10.53 19.40 11.20
C LYS A 45 9.44 19.77 10.20
N LYS A 46 9.54 19.27 8.97
CA LYS A 46 8.53 19.53 7.93
C LYS A 46 7.16 18.96 8.31
N ILE A 47 7.12 17.78 8.92
CA ILE A 47 5.87 17.19 9.40
C ILE A 47 5.28 18.01 10.55
N GLU A 48 6.10 18.54 11.45
CA GLU A 48 5.61 19.40 12.56
C GLU A 48 5.05 20.73 12.06
N GLU A 49 5.71 21.36 11.09
CA GLU A 49 5.33 22.67 10.56
C GLU A 49 4.12 22.58 9.60
N GLU A 50 4.12 21.56 8.75
CA GLU A 50 3.12 21.45 7.68
C GLU A 50 2.00 20.45 8.03
N GLY A 51 2.25 19.46 8.86
CA GLY A 51 1.37 18.31 9.03
C GLY A 51 1.50 17.29 7.90
N ALA A 52 1.04 16.06 8.13
CA ALA A 52 1.06 15.00 7.12
C ALA A 52 -0.15 14.07 7.25
N ASN A 53 -1.01 14.06 6.24
CA ASN A 53 -2.21 13.23 6.20
C ASN A 53 -1.97 11.92 5.43
N LEU A 54 -1.02 11.91 4.49
CA LEU A 54 -0.60 10.74 3.73
C LEU A 54 0.92 10.61 3.76
N LEU A 55 1.42 9.52 4.31
CA LEU A 55 2.85 9.19 4.29
C LEU A 55 3.13 8.17 3.19
N ILE A 56 4.09 8.45 2.32
CA ILE A 56 4.52 7.54 1.25
C ILE A 56 6.02 7.35 1.41
N GLY A 57 6.51 6.14 1.58
CA GLY A 57 7.94 5.98 1.84
C GLY A 57 8.45 4.56 1.94
N THR A 58 9.76 4.48 2.20
CA THR A 58 10.44 3.20 2.44
C THR A 58 10.34 2.78 3.91
N PRO A 59 10.34 1.47 4.22
CA PRO A 59 10.22 0.98 5.60
C PRO A 59 11.26 1.57 6.53
N GLY A 60 12.52 1.67 6.09
CA GLY A 60 13.61 2.20 6.91
C GLY A 60 13.37 3.65 7.33
N ARG A 61 12.97 4.53 6.39
CA ARG A 61 12.73 5.94 6.73
C ARG A 61 11.48 6.12 7.58
N LEU A 62 10.40 5.39 7.27
CA LEU A 62 9.18 5.43 8.08
C LEU A 62 9.47 4.96 9.52
N TYR A 63 10.23 3.87 9.68
CA TYR A 63 10.70 3.39 10.97
C TYR A 63 11.49 4.48 11.72
N ASP A 64 12.49 5.10 11.08
CA ASP A 64 13.31 6.16 11.69
C ASP A 64 12.47 7.35 12.17
N ILE A 65 11.44 7.73 11.41
CA ILE A 65 10.52 8.81 11.77
C ILE A 65 9.66 8.41 12.96
N MET A 66 9.10 7.20 12.96
CA MET A 66 8.24 6.69 14.03
C MET A 66 8.98 6.50 15.35
N GLU A 67 10.28 6.17 15.29
CA GLU A 67 11.14 6.05 16.48
C GLU A 67 11.54 7.40 17.07
N ARG A 68 11.60 8.46 16.24
CA ARG A 68 12.05 9.79 16.67
C ARG A 68 10.91 10.75 17.00
N MET A 69 9.71 10.50 16.50
CA MET A 69 8.56 11.37 16.71
C MET A 69 7.50 10.70 17.57
N ASP A 70 7.42 11.12 18.83
CA ASP A 70 6.26 10.85 19.69
C ASP A 70 5.02 11.66 19.27
N VAL A 71 5.21 12.72 18.48
CA VAL A 71 4.17 13.71 18.13
C VAL A 71 3.28 13.24 16.97
N LEU A 72 3.78 12.38 16.08
CA LEU A 72 2.99 11.84 14.97
C LEU A 72 1.98 10.83 15.51
N ASP A 73 0.75 11.30 15.65
CA ASP A 73 -0.34 10.48 16.15
C ASP A 73 -0.92 9.55 15.09
N PHE A 74 -0.50 8.29 15.12
CA PHE A 74 -1.04 7.25 14.24
C PHE A 74 -2.43 6.74 14.62
N ARG A 75 -3.02 7.18 15.75
CA ARG A 75 -4.34 6.71 16.21
C ARG A 75 -5.46 6.92 15.17
N ASN A 76 -5.33 7.94 14.33
CA ASN A 76 -6.29 8.30 13.28
C ASN A 76 -5.92 7.76 11.88
N LEU A 77 -4.99 6.80 11.80
CA LEU A 77 -4.65 6.13 10.55
C LEU A 77 -5.76 5.14 10.17
N VAL A 78 -6.34 5.36 8.98
CA VAL A 78 -7.47 4.57 8.49
C VAL A 78 -7.11 3.67 7.31
N ILE A 79 -5.99 3.95 6.63
CA ILE A 79 -5.54 3.20 5.45
C ILE A 79 -4.04 2.92 5.57
N LEU A 80 -3.67 1.64 5.37
CA LEU A 80 -2.30 1.18 5.18
C LEU A 80 -2.21 0.45 3.84
N VAL A 81 -1.17 0.71 3.05
CA VAL A 81 -0.85 -0.03 1.83
C VAL A 81 0.58 -0.55 1.91
N LEU A 82 0.76 -1.84 1.63
CA LEU A 82 2.04 -2.50 1.45
C LEU A 82 2.15 -2.86 -0.04
N ASP A 83 2.99 -2.13 -0.77
CA ASP A 83 3.22 -2.31 -2.20
C ASP A 83 4.51 -3.12 -2.45
N GLU A 84 4.50 -3.97 -3.49
CA GLU A 84 5.56 -4.95 -3.77
C GLU A 84 5.99 -5.73 -2.51
N ALA A 85 5.03 -6.39 -1.84
CA ALA A 85 5.22 -7.02 -0.54
C ALA A 85 6.25 -8.15 -0.52
N ASP A 86 6.34 -8.94 -1.59
CA ASP A 86 7.41 -9.92 -1.79
C ASP A 86 8.79 -9.25 -1.77
N ARG A 87 8.97 -8.18 -2.54
CA ARG A 87 10.24 -7.45 -2.60
C ARG A 87 10.59 -6.76 -1.30
N LEU A 88 9.58 -6.24 -0.57
CA LEU A 88 9.78 -5.70 0.78
C LEU A 88 10.42 -6.73 1.71
N LEU A 89 9.98 -7.99 1.61
CA LEU A 89 10.51 -9.11 2.39
C LEU A 89 11.90 -9.54 1.90
N ASP A 90 12.10 -9.64 0.59
CA ASP A 90 13.39 -9.99 -0.03
C ASP A 90 14.51 -9.01 0.35
N MET A 91 14.16 -7.73 0.52
CA MET A 91 15.08 -6.68 0.96
C MET A 91 15.31 -6.66 2.48
N GLY A 92 14.70 -7.58 3.23
CA GLY A 92 14.91 -7.74 4.67
C GLY A 92 14.16 -6.72 5.54
N PHE A 93 13.12 -6.05 5.02
CA PHE A 93 12.37 -5.03 5.78
C PHE A 93 11.34 -5.59 6.77
N GLN A 94 11.30 -6.91 6.96
CA GLN A 94 10.29 -7.57 7.80
C GLN A 94 10.22 -7.01 9.23
N LYS A 95 11.38 -6.70 9.83
CA LYS A 95 11.44 -6.14 11.19
C LYS A 95 10.84 -4.74 11.26
N GLN A 96 11.20 -3.88 10.31
CA GLN A 96 10.71 -2.50 10.22
C GLN A 96 9.20 -2.48 9.95
N ILE A 97 8.72 -3.32 9.03
CA ILE A 97 7.28 -3.42 8.72
C ILE A 97 6.49 -3.92 9.92
N SER A 98 6.98 -4.96 10.61
CA SER A 98 6.34 -5.48 11.83
C SER A 98 6.28 -4.41 12.91
N TYR A 99 7.35 -3.65 13.10
CA TYR A 99 7.37 -2.52 14.04
C TYR A 99 6.32 -1.46 13.65
N ILE A 100 6.32 -1.01 12.39
CA ILE A 100 5.36 -0.01 11.90
C ILE A 100 3.93 -0.50 12.15
N ILE A 101 3.58 -1.71 11.70
CA ILE A 101 2.25 -2.32 11.88
C ILE A 101 1.83 -2.36 13.36
N SER A 102 2.76 -2.65 14.28
CA SER A 102 2.49 -2.74 15.72
C SER A 102 2.10 -1.40 16.35
N ARG A 103 2.56 -0.28 15.76
CA ARG A 103 2.27 1.09 16.20
C ARG A 103 1.01 1.66 15.56
N LEU A 104 0.44 0.99 14.56
CA LEU A 104 -0.76 1.43 13.85
C LEU A 104 -2.04 0.89 14.52
N PRO A 105 -3.16 1.64 14.47
CA PRO A 105 -4.44 1.22 15.07
C PRO A 105 -4.95 -0.07 14.42
N LYS A 106 -5.45 -1.01 15.24
CA LYS A 106 -5.95 -2.32 14.75
C LYS A 106 -7.13 -2.17 13.79
N LEU A 107 -7.96 -1.14 13.97
CA LEU A 107 -9.10 -0.85 13.11
C LEU A 107 -8.66 0.09 11.98
N ARG A 108 -8.21 -0.49 10.88
CA ARG A 108 -7.83 0.21 9.65
C ARG A 108 -8.08 -0.68 8.44
N ARG A 109 -8.16 -0.08 7.26
CA ARG A 109 -8.16 -0.80 5.99
C ARG A 109 -6.71 -1.03 5.60
N THR A 110 -6.32 -2.27 5.37
CA THR A 110 -4.99 -2.61 4.85
C THR A 110 -5.13 -3.17 3.44
N GLY A 111 -4.32 -2.70 2.50
CA GLY A 111 -4.11 -3.33 1.19
C GLY A 111 -2.70 -3.91 1.13
N LEU A 112 -2.56 -5.15 0.68
CA LEU A 112 -1.27 -5.79 0.43
C LEU A 112 -1.24 -6.20 -1.04
N PHE A 113 -0.24 -5.71 -1.76
CA PHE A 113 -0.03 -5.95 -3.18
C PHE A 113 1.32 -6.63 -3.37
N SER A 114 1.31 -7.72 -4.14
CA SER A 114 2.49 -8.55 -4.35
C SER A 114 2.39 -9.21 -5.72
N ALA A 115 3.51 -9.32 -6.43
CA ALA A 115 3.55 -10.04 -7.71
C ALA A 115 3.61 -11.55 -7.48
N THR A 116 4.27 -11.97 -6.39
CA THR A 116 4.42 -13.36 -6.01
C THR A 116 3.70 -13.67 -4.70
N GLN A 117 3.50 -14.97 -4.46
CA GLN A 117 2.77 -15.47 -3.32
C GLN A 117 3.62 -16.48 -2.56
N THR A 118 4.55 -15.95 -1.76
CA THR A 118 5.44 -16.74 -0.91
C THR A 118 4.81 -16.98 0.46
N GLU A 119 5.34 -17.95 1.22
CA GLU A 119 4.92 -18.18 2.60
C GLU A 119 5.13 -16.93 3.47
N ALA A 120 6.24 -16.22 3.27
CA ALA A 120 6.52 -14.98 4.00
C ALA A 120 5.50 -13.87 3.71
N VAL A 121 5.03 -13.75 2.45
CA VAL A 121 3.94 -12.81 2.10
C VAL A 121 2.63 -13.21 2.78
N GLU A 122 2.33 -14.51 2.87
CA GLU A 122 1.15 -15.03 3.57
C GLU A 122 1.23 -14.77 5.08
N GLU A 123 2.40 -14.91 5.69
CA GLU A 123 2.64 -14.54 7.09
C GLU A 123 2.46 -13.04 7.33
N LEU A 124 3.03 -12.21 6.45
CA LEU A 124 2.85 -10.75 6.50
C LEU A 124 1.37 -10.37 6.35
N SER A 125 0.64 -11.06 5.47
CA SER A 125 -0.80 -10.89 5.30
C SER A 125 -1.56 -11.16 6.61
N LYS A 126 -1.27 -12.28 7.28
CA LYS A 126 -1.87 -12.63 8.58
C LYS A 126 -1.53 -11.62 9.69
N ALA A 127 -0.34 -11.03 9.65
CA ALA A 127 0.08 -10.03 10.64
C ALA A 127 -0.52 -8.62 10.38
N GLY A 128 -0.69 -8.24 9.10
CA GLY A 128 -1.06 -6.88 8.69
C GLY A 128 -2.54 -6.67 8.34
N LEU A 129 -3.28 -7.74 8.02
CA LEU A 129 -4.67 -7.69 7.56
C LEU A 129 -5.63 -8.30 8.57
N ARG A 130 -6.89 -7.84 8.52
CA ARG A 130 -8.02 -8.40 9.28
C ARG A 130 -9.07 -8.90 8.29
N ASN A 131 -9.35 -10.20 8.30
CA ASN A 131 -10.30 -10.87 7.40
C ASN A 131 -10.12 -10.47 5.92
N PRO A 132 -8.94 -10.69 5.32
CA PRO A 132 -8.66 -10.21 3.98
C PRO A 132 -9.49 -10.93 2.93
N VAL A 133 -9.97 -10.17 1.95
CA VAL A 133 -10.45 -10.71 0.67
C VAL A 133 -9.24 -10.86 -0.23
N ARG A 134 -8.95 -12.10 -0.63
CA ARG A 134 -7.83 -12.42 -1.51
C ARG A 134 -8.29 -12.42 -2.97
N ILE A 135 -7.59 -11.65 -3.81
CA ILE A 135 -7.82 -11.57 -5.24
C ILE A 135 -6.53 -12.03 -5.91
N GLU A 136 -6.60 -13.09 -6.70
CA GLU A 136 -5.48 -13.63 -7.48
C GLU A 136 -5.76 -13.44 -8.96
N VAL A 137 -4.80 -12.88 -9.68
CA VAL A 137 -4.84 -12.81 -11.14
C VAL A 137 -3.93 -13.92 -11.65
N ARG A 138 -4.51 -14.94 -12.27
CA ARG A 138 -3.75 -15.99 -12.95
C ARG A 138 -3.51 -15.55 -14.38
N ALA A 139 -2.25 -15.48 -14.79
CA ALA A 139 -1.93 -15.34 -16.20
C ALA A 139 -2.27 -16.67 -16.88
N GLU A 140 -3.36 -16.72 -17.63
CA GLU A 140 -3.56 -17.79 -18.59
C GLU A 140 -2.49 -17.64 -19.67
N SER A 141 -1.48 -18.50 -19.62
CA SER A 141 -0.68 -18.74 -20.81
C SER A 141 -1.65 -19.31 -21.85
N LYS A 142 -1.97 -18.54 -22.89
CA LYS A 142 -2.65 -19.08 -24.07
C LYS A 142 -1.69 -20.07 -24.73
N SER A 143 -1.65 -21.29 -24.22
CA SER A 143 -1.27 -22.44 -25.03
C SER A 143 -2.37 -22.58 -26.06
N HIS A 144 -2.01 -22.44 -27.33
CA HIS A 144 -2.89 -22.80 -28.44
C HIS A 144 -3.15 -24.30 -28.42
N HIS A 145 -4.05 -24.77 -27.57
CA HIS A 145 -4.67 -26.08 -27.72
C HIS A 145 -6.16 -25.97 -27.38
N ALA A 146 -6.96 -26.06 -28.44
CA ALA A 146 -8.40 -26.20 -28.34
C ALA A 146 -8.77 -27.45 -27.53
N SER A 147 -9.57 -27.28 -26.49
CA SER A 147 -10.71 -28.17 -26.20
C SER A 147 -11.59 -27.55 -25.13
N ALA A 148 -12.87 -27.46 -25.45
CA ALA A 148 -13.91 -26.95 -24.61
C ALA A 148 -14.16 -27.86 -23.40
N SER A 149 -14.29 -27.28 -22.21
CA SER A 149 -15.21 -27.79 -21.19
C SER A 149 -15.65 -26.65 -20.27
N SER A 150 -16.95 -26.46 -20.24
CA SER A 150 -17.69 -25.47 -19.47
C SER A 150 -17.83 -25.92 -18.02
N GLN A 151 -17.33 -25.13 -17.07
CA GLN A 151 -17.75 -25.21 -15.67
C GLN A 151 -18.05 -23.82 -15.10
N GLN A 152 -19.19 -23.76 -14.41
CA GLN A 152 -19.95 -22.58 -14.03
C GLN A 152 -19.23 -21.72 -12.97
N LEU A 153 -19.13 -20.41 -13.21
CA LEU A 153 -18.76 -19.41 -12.19
C LEU A 153 -19.98 -19.11 -11.31
N ALA A 154 -19.92 -19.51 -10.03
CA ALA A 154 -20.88 -19.10 -9.03
C ALA A 154 -20.69 -17.62 -8.67
N SER A 155 -21.72 -16.81 -8.92
CA SER A 155 -21.77 -15.40 -8.56
C SER A 155 -21.94 -15.23 -7.04
N SER A 156 -20.93 -14.69 -6.36
CA SER A 156 -21.09 -14.23 -4.97
C SER A 156 -21.42 -12.74 -4.98
N LYS A 157 -22.67 -12.41 -4.60
CA LYS A 157 -23.20 -11.04 -4.54
C LYS A 157 -22.67 -10.33 -3.29
N THR A 158 -21.89 -9.28 -3.48
CA THR A 158 -21.51 -8.33 -2.41
C THR A 158 -22.58 -7.23 -2.29
N PRO A 159 -22.97 -6.77 -1.08
CA PRO A 159 -24.03 -5.77 -0.91
C PRO A 159 -23.70 -4.41 -1.58
N LEU A 160 -24.68 -3.84 -2.29
CA LEU A 160 -24.57 -2.64 -3.14
C LEU A 160 -24.06 -1.36 -2.43
N GLY A 161 -24.19 -1.26 -1.11
CA GLY A 161 -23.79 -0.06 -0.35
C GLY A 161 -22.28 0.15 -0.25
N LEU A 162 -21.47 -0.92 -0.36
CA LEU A 162 -20.01 -0.86 -0.40
C LEU A 162 -19.45 -0.62 -1.82
N HIS A 163 -20.32 -0.61 -2.83
CA HIS A 163 -19.91 -0.60 -4.23
C HIS A 163 -19.24 0.73 -4.62
N LEU A 164 -19.76 1.88 -4.22
CA LEU A 164 -19.29 3.16 -4.76
C LEU A 164 -17.95 3.65 -4.18
N GLU A 165 -17.68 3.37 -2.91
CA GLU A 165 -16.46 3.86 -2.25
C GLU A 165 -15.28 2.88 -2.38
N VAL A 166 -15.58 1.57 -2.38
CA VAL A 166 -14.57 0.53 -2.65
C VAL A 166 -14.24 0.47 -4.13
N LEU A 167 -15.18 0.68 -5.05
CA LEU A 167 -14.86 0.77 -6.48
C LEU A 167 -14.08 2.03 -6.83
N ARG A 168 -14.30 3.16 -6.16
CA ARG A 168 -13.47 4.35 -6.42
C ARG A 168 -12.01 4.11 -6.05
N LEU A 169 -11.74 3.44 -4.92
CA LEU A 169 -10.38 3.07 -4.53
C LEU A 169 -9.84 1.89 -5.37
N ASN A 170 -10.63 0.87 -5.69
CA ASN A 170 -10.19 -0.25 -6.52
C ASN A 170 -9.96 0.16 -7.97
N ILE A 171 -10.78 1.04 -8.57
CA ILE A 171 -10.57 1.56 -9.94
C ILE A 171 -9.37 2.51 -9.96
N PHE A 172 -9.21 3.34 -8.92
CA PHE A 172 -8.03 4.19 -8.73
C PHE A 172 -6.74 3.36 -8.68
N TRP A 173 -6.73 2.27 -7.92
CA TRP A 173 -5.56 1.39 -7.82
C TRP A 173 -5.42 0.39 -8.98
N LEU A 174 -6.49 -0.07 -9.63
CA LEU A 174 -6.40 -0.86 -10.87
C LEU A 174 -5.79 -0.02 -12.00
N GLN A 175 -6.21 1.25 -12.13
CA GLN A 175 -5.61 2.18 -13.08
C GLN A 175 -4.13 2.42 -12.72
N PHE A 176 -3.79 2.55 -11.43
CA PHE A 176 -2.43 2.69 -10.95
C PHE A 176 -1.53 1.49 -11.31
N THR A 177 -1.97 0.26 -11.01
CA THR A 177 -1.23 -0.97 -11.34
C THR A 177 -1.17 -1.22 -12.86
N LEU A 178 -2.26 -0.94 -13.61
CA LEU A 178 -2.28 -1.10 -15.07
C LEU A 178 -1.40 -0.09 -15.81
N HIS A 179 -1.17 1.10 -15.26
CA HIS A 179 -0.29 2.10 -15.88
C HIS A 179 1.19 1.75 -15.71
N VAL A 180 1.57 1.16 -14.57
CA VAL A 180 2.94 0.70 -14.29
C VAL A 180 3.29 -0.55 -15.09
N VAL A 181 2.34 -1.49 -15.26
CA VAL A 181 2.56 -2.71 -16.05
C VAL A 181 2.63 -2.45 -17.56
N LYS A 182 2.07 -1.33 -18.06
CA LYS A 182 2.12 -1.00 -19.50
C LYS A 182 3.40 -0.28 -19.96
N GLN A 183 4.32 0.03 -19.05
CA GLN A 183 5.57 0.75 -19.34
C GLN A 183 6.82 -0.17 -19.30
N ASN A 184 6.65 -1.48 -19.08
CA ASN A 184 7.67 -2.53 -19.23
C ASN A 184 7.19 -3.57 -20.26
#